data_AF-A0A502J5H6-F1
#
_entry.id   AF-A0A502J5H6-F1
#
_cell.length_a   1.000
_cell.length_b   1.000
_cell.length_c   1.000
_cell.angle_alpha   90.00
_cell.angle_beta   90.00
_cell.angle_gamma   90.00
#
_symmetry.space_group_name_H-M   'P 1'
#
loop_
_entity.id
_entity.type
_entity.pdbx_description
1 polymer ?
#
loop_
_entity_poly.entity_id
_entity_poly.type
_entity_poly.pdbx_seq_one_letter_code
_entity_poly.pdbx_strand_id
1 'polypeptide(L)'
;MTDRPIRQALLSVSDKTGIVEFAQGLVQRGVKLLSTGGTAKLLEQHGLPVTEVSDYTGFPEMMDGRVKTLHPKVHGGILGRRGTDDAIMQQHGIEGIDMVVVNLYPFAATVAKPNCTLEDAVENIDIGGPTMVRSAAKNHKDVAIVVNNQDFDTILAEMDQHQNRLTLETRFDLAIKAFEHTAQYDSMIANYFGQLVKPYHVAEEEDANAKCGQFPRTLNLNFVRKQTMRYGENAHQNAAFYVDLNVKEASVATANQLQGKALSYNNIADTDAALECVKEFDEPACVIVKHANPCGVALGKDILEAYNRAYQTDPTSAFGGIIAFNRELDEKTANEIVERQFVEVIITPKVSAEAVEVVKRKKNVRLLECGEWQARTQRLDFKRVNGGLLVQDADLGMVGLDDLKVVSKRQPTEQELKDLLFCWKVAKFVKSNAIVYAKDNQTIGIGAGQMSRVYSAKIAGIKAQDEGLTVAGCVMASDAFFPFRDGIDAAAKVGIQCVIHPGGSMRDQEVIDAADEHNMVMVLTGMRHFRH
;
A
#
# COMPACT_ATOMS: atom_id res chain seq x y z
N MET A 1 26.13 21.97 26.87
CA MET A 1 25.71 20.65 26.38
C MET A 1 25.65 19.75 27.59
N THR A 2 24.47 19.38 28.06
CA THR A 2 24.37 18.58 29.28
C THR A 2 23.42 17.44 29.03
N ASP A 3 23.97 16.33 28.54
CA ASP A 3 23.31 15.04 28.66
C ASP A 3 23.22 14.71 30.14
N ARG A 4 21.98 14.68 30.65
CA ARG A 4 21.67 14.44 32.06
C ARG A 4 21.27 12.99 32.24
N PRO A 5 21.68 12.34 33.34
CA PRO A 5 21.26 10.97 33.61
C PRO A 5 19.76 10.94 33.84
N ILE A 6 19.10 9.91 33.32
CA ILE A 6 17.70 9.64 33.60
C ILE A 6 17.60 9.21 35.06
N ARG A 7 16.87 9.98 35.86
CA ARG A 7 16.65 9.69 37.30
C ARG A 7 15.20 9.36 37.59
N GLN A 8 14.29 9.84 36.76
CA GLN A 8 12.85 9.61 36.92
C GLN A 8 12.18 9.39 35.57
N ALA A 9 11.40 8.33 35.47
CA ALA A 9 10.64 7.96 34.28
C ALA A 9 9.14 7.88 34.58
N LEU A 10 8.32 8.49 33.72
CA LEU A 10 6.86 8.40 33.78
C LEU A 10 6.36 7.39 32.73
N LEU A 11 5.78 6.28 33.19
CA LEU A 11 5.30 5.18 32.35
C LEU A 11 3.77 5.16 32.33
N SER A 12 3.16 5.31 31.16
CA SER A 12 1.72 5.25 30.95
C SER A 12 1.41 4.68 29.57
N VAL A 13 1.29 3.36 29.48
CA VAL A 13 1.16 2.63 28.21
C VAL A 13 -0.17 1.87 28.11
N SER A 14 -0.77 1.91 26.93
CA SER A 14 -1.91 1.08 26.54
C SER A 14 -1.48 -0.33 26.14
N ASP A 15 -0.51 -0.44 25.22
CA ASP A 15 0.15 -1.71 24.90
C ASP A 15 1.26 -1.97 25.94
N LYS A 16 1.08 -3.04 26.71
CA LYS A 16 1.95 -3.44 27.82
C LYS A 16 3.07 -4.39 27.38
N THR A 17 3.21 -4.69 26.09
CA THR A 17 4.26 -5.57 25.58
C THR A 17 5.64 -5.04 25.97
N GLY A 18 6.44 -5.86 26.67
CA GLY A 18 7.81 -5.54 27.08
C GLY A 18 7.98 -4.49 28.18
N ILE A 19 6.89 -3.91 28.71
CA ILE A 19 6.99 -2.78 29.66
C ILE A 19 7.57 -3.20 31.01
N VAL A 20 7.34 -4.44 31.45
CA VAL A 20 7.81 -4.94 32.74
C VAL A 20 9.33 -5.10 32.72
N GLU A 21 9.85 -5.71 31.67
CA GLU A 21 11.28 -5.92 31.42
C GLU A 21 12.00 -4.57 31.29
N PHE A 22 11.40 -3.63 30.55
CA PHE A 22 11.94 -2.29 30.41
C PHE A 22 11.98 -1.54 31.76
N ALA A 23 10.89 -1.59 32.53
CA ALA A 23 10.82 -0.97 33.86
C ALA A 23 11.80 -1.60 34.86
N GLN A 24 12.00 -2.92 34.81
CA GLN A 24 13.03 -3.62 35.58
C GLN A 24 14.43 -3.07 35.23
N GLY A 25 14.73 -2.92 33.95
CA GLY A 25 15.99 -2.33 33.47
C GLY A 25 16.21 -0.91 34.00
N LEU A 26 15.17 -0.07 34.02
CA LEU A 26 15.22 1.27 34.59
C LEU A 26 15.49 1.25 36.11
N VAL A 27 14.77 0.41 36.87
CA VAL A 27 14.94 0.30 38.32
C VAL A 27 16.33 -0.19 38.71
N GLN A 28 16.89 -1.17 37.98
CA GLN A 28 18.27 -1.65 38.19
C GLN A 28 19.31 -0.53 38.04
N ARG A 29 19.01 0.49 37.23
CA ARG A 29 19.84 1.69 37.02
C ARG A 29 19.55 2.81 38.02
N GLY A 30 18.69 2.57 39.02
CA GLY A 30 18.32 3.53 40.05
C GLY A 30 17.32 4.59 39.58
N VAL A 31 16.61 4.37 38.47
CA VAL A 31 15.57 5.27 37.98
C VAL A 31 14.30 5.10 38.80
N LYS A 32 13.76 6.20 39.33
CA LYS A 32 12.45 6.22 39.99
C LYS A 32 11.33 6.10 38.95
N LEU A 33 10.34 5.26 39.22
CA LEU A 33 9.20 5.08 38.35
C LEU A 33 8.00 5.89 38.86
N LEU A 34 7.44 6.71 37.99
CA LEU A 34 6.09 7.25 38.10
C LEU A 34 5.18 6.49 37.14
N SER A 35 3.97 6.12 37.55
CA SER A 35 3.02 5.48 36.65
C SER A 35 1.57 5.75 37.04
N THR A 36 0.61 5.36 36.20
CA THR A 36 -0.82 5.58 36.44
C THR A 36 -1.64 4.35 36.07
N GLY A 37 -2.74 4.14 36.80
CA GLY A 37 -3.80 3.21 36.46
C GLY A 37 -3.31 1.79 36.17
N GLY A 38 -3.69 1.24 35.01
CA GLY A 38 -3.39 -0.13 34.65
C GLY A 38 -1.91 -0.45 34.44
N THR A 39 -1.06 0.56 34.16
CA THR A 39 0.39 0.37 34.07
C THR A 39 0.99 0.27 35.47
N ALA A 40 0.63 1.17 36.39
CA ALA A 40 1.11 1.14 37.78
C ALA A 40 0.80 -0.21 38.45
N LYS A 41 -0.47 -0.66 38.36
CA LYS A 41 -0.90 -1.95 38.91
C LYS A 41 -0.09 -3.14 38.37
N LEU A 42 0.24 -3.12 37.08
CA LEU A 42 1.05 -4.19 36.47
C LEU A 42 2.47 -4.21 37.04
N LEU A 43 3.10 -3.04 37.18
CA LEU A 43 4.46 -2.92 37.71
C LEU A 43 4.52 -3.34 39.19
N GLU A 44 3.53 -2.93 40.00
CA GLU A 44 3.39 -3.34 41.41
C GLU A 44 3.22 -4.85 41.57
N GLN A 45 2.40 -5.47 40.73
CA GLN A 45 2.19 -6.93 40.72
C GLN A 45 3.49 -7.71 40.46
N HIS A 46 4.45 -7.09 39.75
CA HIS A 46 5.78 -7.66 39.50
C HIS A 46 6.83 -7.20 40.53
N GLY A 47 6.40 -6.59 41.63
CA GLY A 47 7.27 -6.20 42.75
C GLY A 47 8.15 -4.98 42.47
N LEU A 48 7.83 -4.18 41.45
CA LEU A 48 8.62 -3.00 41.12
C LEU A 48 8.21 -1.79 41.97
N PRO A 49 9.17 -1.01 42.50
CA PRO A 49 8.87 0.22 43.21
C PRO A 49 8.37 1.28 42.21
N VAL A 50 7.10 1.63 42.32
CA VAL A 50 6.46 2.65 41.48
C VAL A 50 5.62 3.58 42.35
N THR A 51 5.68 4.88 42.05
CA THR A 51 4.83 5.89 42.69
C THR A 51 3.66 6.19 41.76
N GLU A 52 2.43 6.13 42.26
CA GLU A 52 1.26 6.49 41.47
C GLU A 52 1.21 8.00 41.21
N VAL A 53 0.78 8.41 40.01
CA VAL A 53 0.64 9.83 39.65
C VAL A 53 -0.33 10.57 40.58
N SER A 54 -1.38 9.90 41.08
CA SER A 54 -2.31 10.42 42.09
C SER A 54 -1.57 10.84 43.37
N ASP A 55 -0.70 9.97 43.89
CA ASP A 55 0.13 10.23 45.07
C ASP A 55 1.14 11.36 44.83
N TYR A 56 1.79 11.37 43.67
CA TYR A 56 2.75 12.42 43.29
C TYR A 56 2.07 13.80 43.17
N THR A 57 0.90 13.84 42.53
CA THR A 57 0.16 15.09 42.32
C THR A 57 -0.54 15.56 43.58
N GLY A 58 -1.00 14.63 44.42
CA GLY A 58 -1.91 14.89 45.54
C GLY A 58 -3.37 15.05 45.09
N PHE A 59 -3.70 14.59 43.89
CA PHE A 59 -5.02 14.75 43.27
C PHE A 59 -5.59 13.40 42.85
N PRO A 60 -6.83 13.04 43.24
CA PRO A 60 -7.40 11.72 42.97
C PRO A 60 -7.75 11.54 41.49
N GLU A 61 -7.92 10.29 41.06
CA GLU A 61 -8.50 9.98 39.76
C GLU A 61 -9.98 10.44 39.72
N MET A 62 -10.37 11.18 38.67
CA MET A 62 -11.74 11.72 38.49
C MET A 62 -12.20 11.54 37.05
N MET A 63 -13.52 11.55 36.84
CA MET A 63 -14.16 11.40 35.52
C MET A 63 -13.63 10.17 34.77
N ASP A 64 -13.59 9.03 35.47
CA ASP A 64 -13.06 7.76 34.97
C ASP A 64 -11.64 7.85 34.37
N GLY A 65 -10.82 8.73 34.93
CA GLY A 65 -9.41 8.87 34.57
C GLY A 65 -9.10 9.82 33.42
N ARG A 66 -10.10 10.53 32.88
CA ARG A 66 -9.93 11.45 31.74
C ARG A 66 -8.94 12.60 31.96
N VAL A 67 -8.75 13.03 33.21
CA VAL A 67 -7.94 14.22 33.55
C VAL A 67 -6.72 13.92 34.41
N LYS A 68 -6.42 12.64 34.66
CA LYS A 68 -5.45 12.24 35.71
C LYS A 68 -4.01 12.70 35.50
N THR A 69 -3.57 12.89 34.26
CA THR A 69 -2.21 13.37 33.95
C THR A 69 -2.16 14.84 33.57
N LEU A 70 -3.30 15.51 33.41
CA LEU A 70 -3.41 16.91 33.01
C LEU A 70 -3.16 17.85 34.20
N HIS A 71 -1.99 17.71 34.83
CA HIS A 71 -1.65 18.39 36.07
C HIS A 71 -0.32 19.17 35.98
N PRO A 72 -0.21 20.39 36.54
CA PRO A 72 1.02 21.18 36.51
C PRO A 72 2.25 20.50 37.09
N LYS A 73 2.13 19.65 38.12
CA LYS A 73 3.27 18.86 38.64
C LYS A 73 3.82 17.85 37.64
N VAL A 74 2.97 17.28 36.78
CA VAL A 74 3.39 16.34 35.73
C VAL A 74 4.01 17.13 34.59
N HIS A 75 3.26 18.06 34.01
CA HIS A 75 3.74 18.83 32.86
C HIS A 75 4.88 19.79 33.21
N GLY A 76 4.94 20.32 34.43
CA GLY A 76 6.07 21.11 34.92
C GLY A 76 7.33 20.26 35.10
N GLY A 77 7.19 19.00 35.54
CA GLY A 77 8.30 18.05 35.60
C GLY A 77 8.86 17.72 34.21
N ILE A 78 7.99 17.63 33.21
CA ILE A 78 8.36 17.36 31.81
C ILE A 78 8.90 18.60 31.09
N LEU A 79 8.21 19.75 31.17
CA LEU A 79 8.50 20.96 30.38
C LEU A 79 9.47 21.94 31.05
N GLY A 80 9.74 21.79 32.35
CA GLY A 80 10.64 22.67 33.07
C GLY A 80 12.03 22.69 32.43
N ARG A 81 12.48 23.86 31.98
CA ARG A 81 13.79 24.02 31.33
C ARG A 81 14.85 23.95 32.39
N ARG A 82 15.67 22.91 32.33
CA ARG A 82 16.58 22.62 33.43
C ARG A 82 17.68 23.68 33.51
N GLY A 83 17.98 24.16 34.71
CA GLY A 83 18.89 25.29 34.96
C GLY A 83 18.27 26.68 34.77
N THR A 84 17.06 26.77 34.21
CA THR A 84 16.32 28.05 34.06
C THR A 84 15.12 28.10 34.99
N ASP A 85 14.33 27.02 35.02
CA ASP A 85 13.08 26.95 35.78
C ASP A 85 13.25 26.21 37.12
N ASP A 86 14.49 25.83 37.50
CA ASP A 86 14.77 25.01 38.69
C ASP A 86 14.23 25.64 39.99
N ALA A 87 14.36 26.98 40.14
CA ALA A 87 13.90 27.68 41.34
C ALA A 87 12.37 27.62 41.50
N ILE A 88 11.63 27.84 40.40
CA ILE A 88 10.16 27.79 40.43
C ILE A 88 9.66 26.35 40.56
N MET A 89 10.34 25.37 39.96
CA MET A 89 10.05 23.95 40.15
C MET A 89 10.23 23.56 41.62
N GLN A 90 11.34 23.96 42.26
CA GLN A 90 11.60 23.68 43.67
C GLN A 90 10.56 24.35 44.59
N GLN A 91 10.22 25.62 44.35
CA GLN A 91 9.22 26.35 45.12
C GLN A 91 7.86 25.64 45.16
N HIS A 92 7.49 24.96 44.07
CA HIS A 92 6.20 24.26 43.94
C HIS A 92 6.29 22.75 44.13
N GLY A 93 7.45 22.22 44.57
CA GLY A 93 7.63 20.78 44.78
C GLY A 93 7.46 19.96 43.49
N ILE A 94 7.93 20.48 42.36
CA ILE A 94 7.88 19.84 41.05
C ILE A 94 9.23 19.15 40.81
N GLU A 95 9.22 17.82 40.81
CA GLU A 95 10.42 17.04 40.47
C GLU A 95 10.57 16.91 38.95
N GLY A 96 11.81 16.89 38.48
CA GLY A 96 12.11 16.69 37.07
C GLY A 96 11.76 15.26 36.63
N ILE A 97 11.07 15.14 35.50
CA ILE A 97 10.84 13.88 34.79
C ILE A 97 11.79 13.86 33.59
N ASP A 98 12.67 12.87 33.52
CA ASP A 98 13.74 12.79 32.50
C ASP A 98 13.40 11.83 31.36
N MET A 99 12.43 10.93 31.58
CA MET A 99 11.90 10.03 30.56
C MET A 99 10.38 9.93 30.66
N VAL A 100 9.70 9.90 29.52
CA VAL A 100 8.27 9.65 29.41
C VAL A 100 8.07 8.48 28.46
N VAL A 101 7.32 7.47 28.87
CA VAL A 101 7.06 6.25 28.11
C VAL A 101 5.55 6.12 27.94
N VAL A 102 5.06 6.41 26.74
CA VAL A 102 3.62 6.50 26.45
C VAL A 102 3.35 5.97 25.06
N ASN A 103 2.50 4.95 24.97
CA ASN A 103 1.85 4.57 23.71
C ASN A 103 0.33 4.79 23.85
N LEU A 104 -0.29 5.26 22.77
CA LEU A 104 -1.67 5.74 22.78
C LEU A 104 -2.69 4.61 22.69
N TYR A 105 -3.95 4.92 23.04
CA TYR A 105 -5.05 3.97 22.88
C TYR A 105 -5.19 3.54 21.41
N PRO A 106 -5.55 2.27 21.15
CA PRO A 106 -5.61 1.74 19.80
C PRO A 106 -6.89 2.19 19.07
N PHE A 107 -7.05 3.50 18.85
CA PHE A 107 -8.25 4.12 18.26
C PHE A 107 -8.64 3.44 16.94
N ALA A 108 -7.67 3.22 16.05
CA ALA A 108 -7.90 2.51 14.78
C ALA A 108 -8.48 1.10 14.98
N ALA A 109 -8.03 0.35 15.99
CA ALA A 109 -8.57 -0.98 16.28
C ALA A 109 -9.97 -0.90 16.89
N THR A 110 -10.28 0.15 17.66
CA THR A 110 -11.62 0.38 18.20
C THR A 110 -12.62 0.65 17.09
N VAL A 111 -12.35 1.61 16.21
CA VAL A 111 -13.29 2.00 15.13
C VAL A 111 -13.41 0.97 14.02
N ALA A 112 -12.44 0.05 13.90
CA ALA A 112 -12.53 -1.09 12.99
C ALA A 112 -13.50 -2.20 13.45
N LYS A 113 -13.99 -2.16 14.69
CA LYS A 113 -14.96 -3.15 15.20
C LYS A 113 -16.31 -2.94 14.50
N PRO A 114 -16.96 -4.01 13.97
CA PRO A 114 -18.23 -3.89 13.24
C PRO A 114 -19.37 -3.19 14.00
N ASN A 115 -19.37 -3.29 15.34
CA ASN A 115 -20.40 -2.73 16.21
C ASN A 115 -19.94 -1.48 16.99
N CYS A 116 -18.87 -0.81 16.54
CA CYS A 116 -18.39 0.41 17.19
C CYS A 116 -19.45 1.52 17.09
N THR A 117 -19.93 2.01 18.23
CA THR A 117 -20.83 3.17 18.30
C THR A 117 -20.05 4.48 18.22
N LEU A 118 -20.76 5.59 18.01
CA LEU A 118 -20.15 6.93 18.06
C LEU A 118 -19.58 7.20 19.46
N GLU A 119 -20.32 6.79 20.48
CA GLU A 119 -19.93 6.89 21.88
C GLU A 119 -18.66 6.08 22.15
N ASP A 120 -18.59 4.82 21.70
CA ASP A 120 -17.39 4.00 21.83
C ASP A 120 -16.15 4.67 21.20
N ALA A 121 -16.32 5.25 20.01
CA ALA A 121 -15.24 5.96 19.34
C ALA A 121 -14.79 7.19 20.14
N VAL A 122 -15.73 8.00 20.65
CA VAL A 122 -15.44 9.20 21.44
C VAL A 122 -14.73 8.85 22.75
N GLU A 123 -15.17 7.80 23.45
CA GLU A 123 -14.54 7.36 24.71
C GLU A 123 -13.09 6.86 24.52
N ASN A 124 -12.74 6.43 23.30
CA ASN A 124 -11.39 5.94 22.98
C ASN A 124 -10.44 7.04 22.48
N ILE A 125 -10.85 8.31 22.52
CA ILE A 125 -9.97 9.45 22.24
C ILE A 125 -9.14 9.76 23.49
N ASP A 126 -7.83 9.55 23.40
CA ASP A 126 -6.88 9.84 24.46
C ASP A 126 -6.51 11.33 24.46
N ILE A 127 -6.66 11.98 25.61
CA ILE A 127 -6.28 13.38 25.81
C ILE A 127 -4.95 13.47 26.57
N GLY A 128 -4.80 12.67 27.63
CA GLY A 128 -3.63 12.71 28.50
C GLY A 128 -2.37 12.23 27.79
N GLY A 129 -2.46 11.12 27.06
CA GLY A 129 -1.36 10.53 26.30
C GLY A 129 -0.73 11.52 25.32
N PRO A 130 -1.48 12.05 24.32
CA PRO A 130 -0.93 12.98 23.35
C PRO A 130 -0.38 14.27 23.98
N THR A 131 -1.00 14.75 25.07
CA THR A 131 -0.51 15.94 25.79
C THR A 131 0.86 15.68 26.43
N MET A 132 1.05 14.52 27.07
CA MET A 132 2.36 14.13 27.64
C MET A 132 3.41 13.89 26.55
N VAL A 133 3.05 13.17 25.48
CA VAL A 133 3.94 12.90 24.34
C VAL A 133 4.47 14.20 23.74
N ARG A 134 3.58 15.16 23.44
CA ARG A 134 3.97 16.47 22.88
C ARG A 134 4.78 17.30 23.87
N SER A 135 4.46 17.23 25.17
CA SER A 135 5.21 17.94 26.21
C SER A 135 6.67 17.45 26.28
N ALA A 136 6.87 16.13 26.29
CA ALA A 136 8.20 15.54 26.36
C ALA A 136 8.99 15.79 25.06
N ALA A 137 8.37 15.58 23.90
CA ALA A 137 8.99 15.85 22.59
C ALA A 137 9.43 17.32 22.43
N LYS A 138 8.60 18.27 22.87
CA LYS A 138 8.97 19.70 22.88
C LYS A 138 10.22 19.96 23.72
N ASN A 139 10.37 19.26 24.85
CA ASN A 139 11.49 19.43 25.77
C ASN A 139 12.58 18.35 25.62
N HIS A 140 12.78 17.82 24.41
CA HIS A 140 13.76 16.75 24.11
C HIS A 140 15.20 17.07 24.54
N LYS A 141 15.54 18.34 24.75
CA LYS A 141 16.85 18.73 25.31
C LYS A 141 17.10 18.08 26.66
N ASP A 142 16.07 17.98 27.49
CA ASP A 142 16.13 17.51 28.87
C ASP A 142 15.34 16.21 29.12
N VAL A 143 14.40 15.84 28.25
CA VAL A 143 13.49 14.70 28.45
C VAL A 143 13.50 13.75 27.27
N ALA A 144 13.64 12.44 27.51
CA ALA A 144 13.41 11.42 26.49
C ALA A 144 11.94 11.03 26.40
N ILE A 145 11.42 10.84 25.20
CA ILE A 145 10.05 10.36 24.96
C ILE A 145 10.10 9.02 24.20
N VAL A 146 9.40 8.01 24.70
CA VAL A 146 9.36 6.67 24.09
C VAL A 146 7.92 6.33 23.77
N VAL A 147 7.61 6.17 22.48
CA VAL A 147 6.25 5.88 21.99
C VAL A 147 6.10 4.50 21.36
N ASN A 148 7.21 3.81 21.10
CA ASN A 148 7.23 2.48 20.50
C ASN A 148 8.00 1.50 21.41
N ASN A 149 7.39 0.36 21.69
CA ASN A 149 7.95 -0.69 22.54
C ASN A 149 9.21 -1.32 21.94
N GLN A 150 9.39 -1.23 20.61
CA GLN A 150 10.58 -1.73 19.92
C GLN A 150 11.86 -0.94 20.23
N ASP A 151 11.75 0.28 20.77
CA ASP A 151 12.90 1.10 21.12
C ASP A 151 13.50 0.74 22.50
N PHE A 152 12.81 -0.08 23.32
CA PHE A 152 13.18 -0.36 24.71
C PHE A 152 14.61 -0.89 24.87
N ASP A 153 14.98 -1.94 24.13
CA ASP A 153 16.28 -2.58 24.26
C ASP A 153 17.42 -1.62 23.86
N THR A 154 17.25 -0.89 22.76
CA THR A 154 18.24 0.08 22.28
C THR A 154 18.45 1.21 23.29
N ILE A 155 17.38 1.69 23.92
CA ILE A 155 17.44 2.73 24.96
C ILE A 155 18.21 2.23 26.18
N LEU A 156 17.91 1.02 26.67
CA LEU A 156 18.62 0.45 27.82
C LEU A 156 20.11 0.22 27.53
N ALA A 157 20.43 -0.20 26.31
CA ALA A 157 21.81 -0.38 25.86
C ALA A 157 22.58 0.95 25.76
N GLU A 158 21.95 2.00 25.23
CA GLU A 158 22.56 3.33 25.18
C GLU A 158 22.78 3.90 26.60
N MET A 159 21.81 3.72 27.50
CA MET A 159 21.96 4.12 28.90
C MET A 159 23.17 3.47 29.57
N ASP A 160 23.43 2.19 29.31
CA ASP A 160 24.60 1.48 29.85
C ASP A 160 25.91 2.06 29.34
N GLN A 161 25.94 2.49 28.07
CA GLN A 161 27.14 3.05 27.45
C GLN A 161 27.42 4.49 27.91
N HIS A 162 26.40 5.23 28.33
CA HIS A 162 26.48 6.67 28.61
C HIS A 162 26.18 7.06 30.06
N GLN A 163 26.44 6.19 31.03
CA GLN A 163 26.24 6.48 32.47
C GLN A 163 24.79 6.90 32.78
N ASN A 164 23.83 6.06 32.35
CA ASN A 164 22.38 6.26 32.45
C ASN A 164 21.84 7.48 31.67
N ARG A 165 22.49 7.85 30.57
CA ARG A 165 22.09 8.98 29.72
C ARG A 165 21.70 8.48 28.34
N LEU A 166 20.96 9.31 27.63
CA LEU A 166 20.87 9.25 26.19
C LEU A 166 21.64 10.43 25.61
N THR A 167 22.06 10.34 24.37
CA THR A 167 22.62 11.46 23.62
C THR A 167 21.51 12.45 23.23
N LEU A 168 21.88 13.70 22.95
CA LEU A 168 20.95 14.68 22.40
C LEU A 168 20.37 14.22 21.04
N GLU A 169 21.18 13.53 20.23
CA GLU A 169 20.77 12.99 18.94
C GLU A 169 19.65 11.95 19.10
N THR A 170 19.83 10.96 19.99
CA THR A 170 18.79 9.99 20.30
C THR A 170 17.52 10.65 20.84
N ARG A 171 17.64 11.61 21.78
CA ARG A 171 16.46 12.31 22.31
C ARG A 171 15.72 13.10 21.23
N PHE A 172 16.46 13.69 20.28
CA PHE A 172 15.86 14.41 19.17
C PHE A 172 15.13 13.45 18.21
N ASP A 173 15.75 12.33 17.83
CA ASP A 173 15.10 11.28 17.01
C ASP A 173 13.81 10.78 17.66
N LEU A 174 13.87 10.42 18.94
CA LEU A 174 12.72 10.03 19.75
C LEU A 174 11.62 11.09 19.77
N ALA A 175 11.98 12.37 19.83
CA ALA A 175 11.01 13.46 19.79
C ALA A 175 10.35 13.62 18.40
N ILE A 176 11.08 13.37 17.31
CA ILE A 176 10.50 13.34 15.97
C ILE A 176 9.53 12.16 15.84
N LYS A 177 9.92 10.95 16.26
CA LYS A 177 9.03 9.78 16.33
C LYS A 177 7.76 10.06 17.12
N ALA A 178 7.87 10.78 18.23
CA ALA A 178 6.73 11.20 19.05
C ALA A 178 5.77 12.13 18.30
N PHE A 179 6.27 13.12 17.56
CA PHE A 179 5.41 13.98 16.74
C PHE A 179 4.76 13.23 15.58
N GLU A 180 5.50 12.35 14.90
CA GLU A 180 4.97 11.46 13.86
C GLU A 180 3.83 10.58 14.40
N HIS A 181 4.03 9.98 15.58
CA HIS A 181 3.03 9.16 16.25
C HIS A 181 1.74 9.95 16.56
N THR A 182 1.86 11.17 17.08
CA THR A 182 0.67 12.02 17.33
C THR A 182 0.00 12.51 16.05
N ALA A 183 0.76 12.84 15.00
CA ALA A 183 0.21 13.23 13.71
C ALA A 183 -0.60 12.08 13.08
N GLN A 184 -0.09 10.85 13.19
CA GLN A 184 -0.80 9.65 12.76
C GLN A 184 -2.09 9.44 13.58
N TYR A 185 -2.01 9.57 14.91
CA TYR A 185 -3.15 9.39 15.80
C TYR A 185 -4.30 10.38 15.49
N ASP A 186 -3.97 11.66 15.40
CA ASP A 186 -4.94 12.71 15.08
C ASP A 186 -5.50 12.55 13.65
N SER A 187 -4.69 12.08 12.70
CA SER A 187 -5.15 11.76 11.34
C SER A 187 -6.24 10.68 11.34
N MET A 188 -6.10 9.64 12.17
CA MET A 188 -7.10 8.57 12.27
C MET A 188 -8.43 9.08 12.81
N ILE A 189 -8.38 9.90 13.87
CA ILE A 189 -9.56 10.55 14.46
C ILE A 189 -10.24 11.46 13.43
N ALA A 190 -9.47 12.35 12.81
CA ALA A 190 -9.98 13.32 11.83
C ALA A 190 -10.60 12.63 10.61
N ASN A 191 -9.97 11.56 10.09
CA ASN A 191 -10.52 10.79 9.00
C ASN A 191 -11.85 10.11 9.42
N TYR A 192 -11.90 9.42 10.56
CA TYR A 192 -13.11 8.72 11.02
C TYR A 192 -14.31 9.66 11.22
N PHE A 193 -14.17 10.69 12.07
CA PHE A 193 -15.27 11.64 12.32
C PHE A 193 -15.54 12.53 11.10
N GLY A 194 -14.56 12.74 10.24
CA GLY A 194 -14.69 13.43 8.96
C GLY A 194 -15.67 12.78 7.99
N GLN A 195 -15.95 11.48 8.13
CA GLN A 195 -16.97 10.77 7.36
C GLN A 195 -18.41 11.12 7.82
N LEU A 196 -18.57 11.51 9.09
CA LEU A 196 -19.86 11.66 9.75
C LEU A 196 -20.45 13.08 9.68
N VAL A 197 -19.73 13.99 9.03
CA VAL A 197 -20.02 15.43 8.95
C VAL A 197 -20.22 15.88 7.52
N LYS A 198 -20.77 17.08 7.32
CA LYS A 198 -21.00 17.68 5.99
C LYS A 198 -19.70 18.19 5.39
N PRO A 199 -19.52 18.15 4.06
CA PRO A 199 -18.35 18.71 3.41
C PRO A 199 -18.30 20.24 3.53
N TYR A 200 -17.11 20.84 3.41
CA TYR A 200 -16.96 22.31 3.40
C TYR A 200 -17.34 22.94 2.05
N HIS A 201 -17.21 22.17 0.97
CA HIS A 201 -17.52 22.56 -0.39
C HIS A 201 -18.38 21.46 -1.02
N VAL A 202 -19.35 21.85 -1.82
CA VAL A 202 -20.31 20.94 -2.46
C VAL A 202 -20.55 21.44 -3.88
N ALA A 203 -20.64 20.53 -4.84
CA ALA A 203 -21.07 20.89 -6.20
C ALA A 203 -22.56 21.25 -6.20
N GLU A 204 -23.02 22.01 -7.20
CA GLU A 204 -24.43 22.45 -7.28
C GLU A 204 -25.43 21.29 -7.33
N GLU A 205 -25.01 20.15 -7.87
CA GLU A 205 -25.83 18.94 -8.03
C GLU A 205 -25.79 18.01 -6.80
N GLU A 206 -24.96 18.30 -5.80
CA GLU A 206 -24.80 17.49 -4.59
C GLU A 206 -25.69 17.96 -3.43
N ASP A 207 -26.15 17.03 -2.59
CA ASP A 207 -26.90 17.38 -1.38
C ASP A 207 -25.97 18.00 -0.32
N ALA A 208 -26.06 19.32 -0.15
CA ALA A 208 -25.30 20.07 0.85
C ALA A 208 -25.55 19.63 2.30
N ASN A 209 -26.58 18.83 2.57
CA ASN A 209 -26.86 18.27 3.90
C ASN A 209 -26.35 16.83 4.08
N ALA A 210 -25.89 16.18 3.01
CA ALA A 210 -25.35 14.84 3.09
C ALA A 210 -24.04 14.82 3.89
N LYS A 211 -23.82 13.70 4.58
CA LYS A 211 -22.53 13.41 5.22
C LYS A 211 -21.52 13.00 4.17
N CYS A 212 -20.25 13.32 4.41
CA CYS A 212 -19.13 12.97 3.53
C CYS A 212 -19.02 11.46 3.22
N GLY A 213 -19.36 10.59 4.17
CA GLY A 213 -19.34 9.14 3.97
C GLY A 213 -17.93 8.60 3.73
N GLN A 214 -17.76 7.73 2.75
CA GLN A 214 -16.51 7.01 2.46
C GLN A 214 -15.28 7.93 2.33
N PHE A 215 -15.45 9.11 1.73
CA PHE A 215 -14.39 10.10 1.56
C PHE A 215 -14.52 11.17 2.65
N PRO A 216 -13.63 11.22 3.66
CA PRO A 216 -13.80 12.12 4.78
C PRO A 216 -13.63 13.59 4.38
N ARG A 217 -14.28 14.49 5.12
CA ARG A 217 -14.22 15.96 4.92
C ARG A 217 -12.79 16.50 4.75
N THR A 218 -11.84 15.93 5.48
CA THR A 218 -10.40 16.15 5.27
C THR A 218 -9.72 14.81 5.18
N LEU A 219 -8.91 14.61 4.15
CA LEU A 219 -8.16 13.38 3.94
C LEU A 219 -6.74 13.52 4.47
N ASN A 220 -6.40 12.77 5.51
CA ASN A 220 -5.05 12.67 6.04
C ASN A 220 -4.44 11.30 5.69
N LEU A 221 -3.29 11.28 5.03
CA LEU A 221 -2.58 10.07 4.62
C LEU A 221 -1.24 9.99 5.35
N ASN A 222 -0.84 8.79 5.78
CA ASN A 222 0.40 8.57 6.52
C ASN A 222 1.18 7.43 5.87
N PHE A 223 2.43 7.70 5.49
CA PHE A 223 3.32 6.73 4.87
C PHE A 223 4.72 6.80 5.47
N VAL A 224 5.44 5.68 5.48
CA VAL A 224 6.84 5.60 5.93
C VAL A 224 7.76 5.46 4.73
N ARG A 225 8.86 6.21 4.71
CA ARG A 225 9.85 6.10 3.64
C ARG A 225 10.56 4.75 3.72
N LYS A 226 10.36 3.88 2.72
CA LYS A 226 11.07 2.60 2.60
C LYS A 226 12.49 2.79 2.08
N GLN A 227 12.68 3.65 1.07
CA GLN A 227 14.01 3.93 0.51
C GLN A 227 14.02 5.21 -0.35
N THR A 228 15.20 5.84 -0.47
CA THR A 228 15.43 6.92 -1.43
C THR A 228 15.65 6.34 -2.83
N MET A 229 15.06 6.93 -3.87
CA MET A 229 15.31 6.53 -5.25
C MET A 229 16.55 7.22 -5.79
N ARG A 230 17.22 6.59 -6.76
CA ARG A 230 18.34 7.23 -7.48
C ARG A 230 17.90 8.51 -8.20
N TYR A 231 16.70 8.49 -8.77
CA TYR A 231 15.98 9.60 -9.41
C TYR A 231 14.50 9.20 -9.56
N GLY A 232 13.63 10.13 -9.99
CA GLY A 232 12.22 9.90 -10.29
C GLY A 232 12.00 9.18 -11.62
N GLU A 233 10.96 9.55 -12.37
CA GLU A 233 10.78 9.02 -13.73
C GLU A 233 11.95 9.38 -14.65
N ASN A 234 12.53 10.57 -14.43
CA ASN A 234 13.66 11.11 -15.18
C ASN A 234 14.83 11.45 -14.26
N ALA A 235 16.06 11.39 -14.80
CA ALA A 235 17.30 11.53 -14.05
C ALA A 235 17.47 12.85 -13.26
N HIS A 236 16.80 13.92 -13.68
CA HIS A 236 16.87 15.24 -13.03
C HIS A 236 15.87 15.41 -11.87
N GLN A 237 14.99 14.43 -11.65
CA GLN A 237 13.96 14.46 -10.60
C GLN A 237 14.45 13.68 -9.38
N ASN A 238 14.33 14.25 -8.18
CA ASN A 238 14.56 13.51 -6.94
C ASN A 238 13.30 12.69 -6.59
N ALA A 239 13.48 11.50 -6.01
CA ALA A 239 12.35 10.66 -5.60
C ALA A 239 12.68 9.77 -4.39
N ALA A 240 11.64 9.28 -3.73
CA ALA A 240 11.70 8.27 -2.68
C ALA A 240 10.45 7.40 -2.75
N PHE A 241 10.58 6.14 -2.29
CA PHE A 241 9.47 5.21 -2.19
C PHE A 241 8.97 5.17 -0.75
N TYR A 242 7.66 5.39 -0.58
CA TYR A 242 6.96 5.36 0.69
C TYR A 242 5.98 4.20 0.69
N VAL A 243 5.73 3.62 1.86
CA VAL A 243 4.82 2.49 2.07
C VAL A 243 3.84 2.78 3.19
N ASP A 244 2.68 2.13 3.13
CA ASP A 244 1.71 2.15 4.23
C ASP A 244 2.29 1.56 5.51
N LEU A 245 1.84 2.08 6.64
CA LEU A 245 2.23 1.60 7.97
C LEU A 245 1.74 0.17 8.26
N ASN A 246 0.63 -0.24 7.63
CA ASN A 246 0.03 -1.55 7.83
C ASN A 246 -0.35 -2.16 6.48
N VAL A 247 0.64 -2.76 5.81
CA VAL A 247 0.46 -3.42 4.52
C VAL A 247 -0.27 -4.75 4.73
N LYS A 248 -1.44 -4.91 4.10
CA LYS A 248 -2.35 -6.06 4.31
C LYS A 248 -2.22 -7.16 3.27
N GLU A 249 -1.63 -6.86 2.13
CA GLU A 249 -1.49 -7.79 1.00
C GLU A 249 -0.07 -7.79 0.45
N ALA A 250 0.39 -8.95 -0.02
CA ALA A 250 1.66 -9.06 -0.73
C ALA A 250 1.66 -8.09 -1.92
N SER A 251 2.69 -7.28 -2.06
CA SER A 251 2.78 -6.20 -3.05
C SER A 251 4.25 -5.82 -3.27
N VAL A 252 4.50 -4.84 -4.14
CA VAL A 252 5.86 -4.28 -4.27
C VAL A 252 6.35 -3.66 -2.94
N ALA A 253 5.42 -3.19 -2.11
CA ALA A 253 5.74 -2.67 -0.78
C ALA A 253 6.22 -3.76 0.20
N THR A 254 5.75 -5.00 0.09
CA THR A 254 6.23 -6.13 0.93
C THR A 254 7.45 -6.83 0.34
N ALA A 255 7.82 -6.52 -0.90
CA ALA A 255 8.90 -7.21 -1.59
C ALA A 255 10.26 -7.08 -0.89
N ASN A 256 10.91 -8.23 -0.72
CA ASN A 256 12.30 -8.38 -0.34
C ASN A 256 13.14 -8.53 -1.60
N GLN A 257 14.18 -7.70 -1.72
CA GLN A 257 15.11 -7.79 -2.84
C GLN A 257 16.22 -8.79 -2.52
N LEU A 258 16.16 -9.97 -3.14
CA LEU A 258 17.14 -11.05 -2.95
C LEU A 258 18.45 -10.80 -3.69
N GLN A 259 18.39 -10.08 -4.80
CA GLN A 259 19.56 -9.67 -5.59
C GLN A 259 19.29 -8.38 -6.37
N GLY A 260 20.37 -7.69 -6.76
CA GLY A 260 20.41 -6.80 -7.92
C GLY A 260 20.87 -5.41 -7.53
N LYS A 261 20.80 -4.48 -8.47
CA LYS A 261 20.94 -3.05 -8.16
C LYS A 261 19.74 -2.54 -7.37
N ALA A 262 19.87 -1.43 -6.67
CA ALA A 262 18.70 -0.75 -6.10
C ALA A 262 17.60 -0.52 -7.17
N LEU A 263 16.34 -0.68 -6.77
CA LEU A 263 15.18 -0.42 -7.61
C LEU A 263 15.12 1.08 -7.98
N SER A 264 14.88 1.38 -9.26
CA SER A 264 14.56 2.73 -9.71
C SER A 264 13.07 3.05 -9.52
N TYR A 265 12.68 4.32 -9.65
CA TYR A 265 11.28 4.74 -9.63
C TYR A 265 10.42 3.96 -10.63
N ASN A 266 10.87 3.89 -11.89
CA ASN A 266 10.15 3.17 -12.94
C ASN A 266 10.13 1.66 -12.67
N ASN A 267 11.17 1.09 -12.04
CA ASN A 267 11.12 -0.32 -11.65
C ASN A 267 9.99 -0.57 -10.66
N ILE A 268 9.77 0.30 -9.67
CA ILE A 268 8.67 0.13 -8.71
C ILE A 268 7.31 0.19 -9.43
N ALA A 269 7.08 1.21 -10.26
CA ALA A 269 5.82 1.39 -10.97
C ALA A 269 5.51 0.23 -11.95
N ASP A 270 6.50 -0.19 -12.74
CA ASP A 270 6.33 -1.28 -13.72
C ASP A 270 6.18 -2.65 -13.02
N THR A 271 6.86 -2.85 -11.87
CA THR A 271 6.72 -4.08 -11.07
C THR A 271 5.33 -4.16 -10.46
N ASP A 272 4.78 -3.04 -10.00
CA ASP A 272 3.43 -2.98 -9.44
C ASP A 272 2.39 -3.33 -10.51
N ALA A 273 2.50 -2.73 -11.70
CA ALA A 273 1.63 -3.06 -12.83
C ALA A 273 1.71 -4.54 -13.23
N ALA A 274 2.92 -5.13 -13.26
CA ALA A 274 3.10 -6.54 -13.59
C ALA A 274 2.51 -7.46 -12.52
N LEU A 275 2.77 -7.16 -11.24
CA LEU A 275 2.30 -7.96 -10.11
C LEU A 275 0.77 -7.90 -9.97
N GLU A 276 0.17 -6.71 -10.06
CA GLU A 276 -1.28 -6.56 -9.97
C GLU A 276 -2.01 -7.24 -11.14
N CYS A 277 -1.40 -7.26 -12.34
CA CYS A 277 -1.95 -7.97 -13.49
C CYS A 277 -1.87 -9.50 -13.30
N VAL A 278 -0.72 -10.03 -12.86
CA VAL A 278 -0.57 -11.49 -12.72
C VAL A 278 -1.45 -12.08 -11.61
N LYS A 279 -1.84 -11.25 -10.63
CA LYS A 279 -2.79 -11.59 -9.56
C LYS A 279 -4.23 -11.84 -10.04
N GLU A 280 -4.60 -11.46 -11.26
CA GLU A 280 -5.94 -11.73 -11.81
C GLU A 280 -6.14 -13.19 -12.24
N PHE A 281 -5.08 -13.98 -12.23
CA PHE A 281 -5.07 -15.35 -12.74
C PHE A 281 -4.84 -16.36 -11.63
N ASP A 282 -5.65 -17.41 -11.62
CA ASP A 282 -5.51 -18.52 -10.70
C ASP A 282 -4.53 -19.55 -11.25
N GLU A 283 -4.55 -19.82 -12.55
CA GLU A 283 -3.65 -20.74 -13.25
C GLU A 283 -2.20 -20.22 -13.28
N PRO A 284 -1.17 -21.08 -13.46
CA PRO A 284 0.21 -20.61 -13.65
C PRO A 284 0.29 -19.56 -14.77
N ALA A 285 0.68 -18.35 -14.38
CA ALA A 285 0.62 -17.17 -15.24
C ALA A 285 1.95 -16.43 -15.27
N CYS A 286 2.26 -15.85 -16.42
CA CYS A 286 3.38 -14.94 -16.61
C CYS A 286 2.87 -13.64 -17.23
N VAL A 287 3.28 -12.52 -16.65
CA VAL A 287 3.05 -11.17 -17.18
C VAL A 287 4.40 -10.51 -17.42
N ILE A 288 4.61 -9.99 -18.62
CA ILE A 288 5.78 -9.18 -18.99
C ILE A 288 5.29 -7.75 -19.26
N VAL A 289 5.88 -6.79 -18.56
CA VAL A 289 5.52 -5.36 -18.61
C VAL A 289 6.71 -4.52 -19.02
N LYS A 290 6.41 -3.42 -19.74
CA LYS A 290 7.34 -2.32 -19.98
C LYS A 290 6.58 -1.01 -19.99
N HIS A 291 7.06 -0.02 -19.23
CA HIS A 291 6.41 1.30 -19.12
C HIS A 291 4.94 1.19 -18.68
N ALA A 292 4.72 0.43 -17.61
CA ALA A 292 3.43 0.14 -16.98
C ALA A 292 2.35 -0.46 -17.89
N ASN A 293 2.72 -0.97 -19.06
CA ASN A 293 1.83 -1.68 -19.98
C ASN A 293 2.30 -3.12 -20.18
N PRO A 294 1.39 -4.11 -20.13
CA PRO A 294 1.71 -5.48 -20.55
C PRO A 294 2.15 -5.51 -22.02
N CYS A 295 3.30 -6.13 -22.30
CA CYS A 295 3.69 -6.48 -23.66
C CYS A 295 3.41 -7.95 -23.99
N GLY A 296 3.33 -8.82 -22.99
CA GLY A 296 2.93 -10.21 -23.15
C GLY A 296 2.36 -10.80 -21.86
N VAL A 297 1.25 -11.53 -21.97
CA VAL A 297 0.60 -12.24 -20.88
C VAL A 297 0.18 -13.62 -21.38
N ALA A 298 0.43 -14.66 -20.58
CA ALA A 298 -0.04 -15.99 -20.90
C ALA A 298 -0.26 -16.85 -19.67
N LEU A 299 -1.15 -17.82 -19.82
CA LEU A 299 -1.32 -18.96 -18.91
C LEU A 299 -0.59 -20.19 -19.48
N GLY A 300 -0.20 -21.10 -18.59
CA GLY A 300 0.43 -22.36 -18.94
C GLY A 300 0.15 -23.45 -17.92
N LYS A 301 0.53 -24.69 -18.22
CA LYS A 301 0.47 -25.79 -17.24
C LYS A 301 1.45 -25.60 -16.09
N ASP A 302 2.52 -24.86 -16.34
CA ASP A 302 3.59 -24.48 -15.42
C ASP A 302 4.10 -23.07 -15.79
N ILE A 303 4.90 -22.47 -14.92
CA ILE A 303 5.41 -21.11 -15.12
C ILE A 303 6.37 -21.00 -16.31
N LEU A 304 7.07 -22.07 -16.67
CA LEU A 304 7.97 -22.07 -17.83
C LEU A 304 7.17 -21.98 -19.13
N GLU A 305 6.10 -22.75 -19.26
CA GLU A 305 5.20 -22.68 -20.40
C GLU A 305 4.54 -21.30 -20.48
N ALA A 306 4.03 -20.79 -19.34
CA ALA A 306 3.44 -19.46 -19.27
C ALA A 306 4.45 -18.38 -19.72
N TYR A 307 5.69 -18.46 -19.24
CA TYR A 307 6.77 -17.56 -19.64
C TYR A 307 7.05 -17.61 -21.15
N ASN A 308 7.24 -18.81 -21.69
CA ASN A 308 7.55 -18.99 -23.10
C ASN A 308 6.49 -18.37 -24.00
N ARG A 309 5.22 -18.55 -23.64
CA ARG A 309 4.07 -18.04 -24.37
C ARG A 309 3.92 -16.52 -24.22
N ALA A 310 4.08 -15.98 -23.01
CA ALA A 310 4.05 -14.54 -22.79
C ALA A 310 5.19 -13.82 -23.54
N TYR A 311 6.40 -14.39 -23.53
CA TYR A 311 7.54 -13.87 -24.28
C TYR A 311 7.28 -13.84 -25.79
N GLN A 312 6.63 -14.86 -26.34
CA GLN A 312 6.34 -14.96 -27.77
C GLN A 312 5.39 -13.86 -28.28
N THR A 313 4.57 -13.24 -27.41
CA THR A 313 3.66 -12.15 -27.82
C THR A 313 4.40 -10.97 -28.44
N ASP A 314 5.50 -10.55 -27.82
CA ASP A 314 6.28 -9.37 -28.21
C ASP A 314 7.71 -9.45 -27.65
N PRO A 315 8.56 -10.34 -28.21
CA PRO A 315 9.97 -10.47 -27.83
C PRO A 315 10.73 -9.14 -27.90
N THR A 316 10.38 -8.29 -28.87
CA THR A 316 11.00 -6.97 -29.09
C THR A 316 10.79 -6.06 -27.88
N SER A 317 9.56 -5.94 -27.39
CA SER A 317 9.25 -5.10 -26.23
C SER A 317 9.60 -5.78 -24.91
N ALA A 318 9.62 -7.12 -24.84
CA ALA A 318 10.02 -7.86 -23.63
C ALA A 318 11.47 -7.55 -23.21
N PHE A 319 12.34 -7.16 -24.15
CA PHE A 319 13.71 -6.75 -23.84
C PHE A 319 13.76 -5.56 -22.87
N GLY A 320 14.38 -5.77 -21.71
CA GLY A 320 14.45 -4.80 -20.60
C GLY A 320 13.14 -4.67 -19.82
N GLY A 321 12.21 -5.61 -20.01
CA GLY A 321 10.95 -5.64 -19.30
C GLY A 321 11.06 -6.13 -17.86
N ILE A 322 9.92 -6.12 -17.20
CA ILE A 322 9.70 -6.67 -15.86
C ILE A 322 8.79 -7.89 -15.98
N ILE A 323 9.19 -8.97 -15.33
CA ILE A 323 8.48 -10.26 -15.38
C ILE A 323 7.85 -10.53 -14.01
N ALA A 324 6.55 -10.83 -14.00
CA ALA A 324 5.83 -11.26 -12.82
C ALA A 324 5.24 -12.67 -13.02
N PHE A 325 5.34 -13.50 -11.99
CA PHE A 325 4.67 -14.79 -11.89
C PHE A 325 3.74 -14.83 -10.69
N ASN A 326 2.65 -15.62 -10.76
CA ASN A 326 1.77 -15.90 -9.62
C ASN A 326 2.10 -17.22 -8.90
N ARG A 327 3.30 -17.77 -9.14
CA ARG A 327 3.83 -18.99 -8.52
C ARG A 327 5.31 -18.83 -8.21
N GLU A 328 5.84 -19.75 -7.42
CA GLU A 328 7.27 -19.80 -7.06
C GLU A 328 8.16 -19.87 -8.30
N LEU A 329 9.23 -19.07 -8.34
CA LEU A 329 10.23 -19.14 -9.40
C LEU A 329 11.14 -20.35 -9.20
N ASP A 330 11.12 -21.28 -10.16
CA ASP A 330 12.00 -22.45 -10.19
C ASP A 330 13.30 -22.22 -10.99
N GLU A 331 14.28 -23.11 -10.79
CA GLU A 331 15.58 -23.09 -11.47
C GLU A 331 15.45 -23.09 -13.00
N LYS A 332 14.56 -23.93 -13.53
CA LYS A 332 14.43 -24.17 -14.97
C LYS A 332 13.91 -22.93 -15.69
N THR A 333 12.90 -22.28 -15.14
CA THR A 333 12.31 -21.05 -15.63
C THR A 333 13.29 -19.89 -15.49
N ALA A 334 13.98 -19.80 -14.36
CA ALA A 334 15.02 -18.79 -14.16
C ALA A 334 16.16 -18.93 -15.19
N ASN A 335 16.58 -20.16 -15.53
CA ASN A 335 17.59 -20.42 -16.57
C ASN A 335 17.14 -19.87 -17.92
N GLU A 336 15.93 -20.25 -18.35
CA GLU A 336 15.38 -19.83 -19.62
C GLU A 336 15.31 -18.29 -19.74
N ILE A 337 14.87 -17.60 -18.69
CA ILE A 337 14.81 -16.13 -18.68
C ILE A 337 16.20 -15.52 -18.87
N VAL A 338 17.16 -15.98 -18.06
CA VAL A 338 18.52 -15.43 -17.99
C VAL A 338 19.31 -15.66 -19.28
N GLU A 339 19.06 -16.77 -19.97
CA GLU A 339 19.70 -17.11 -21.24
C GLU A 339 19.08 -16.37 -22.42
N ARG A 340 17.75 -16.22 -22.42
CA ARG A 340 17.00 -15.70 -23.57
C ARG A 340 16.98 -14.18 -23.67
N GLN A 341 16.83 -13.46 -22.57
CA GLN A 341 16.60 -12.01 -22.63
C GLN A 341 17.31 -11.19 -21.54
N PHE A 342 17.49 -9.91 -21.83
CA PHE A 342 17.79 -8.92 -20.80
C PHE A 342 16.51 -8.57 -20.05
N VAL A 343 16.48 -8.80 -18.73
CA VAL A 343 15.36 -8.49 -17.84
C VAL A 343 15.84 -7.51 -16.77
N GLU A 344 15.01 -6.52 -16.42
CA GLU A 344 15.33 -5.54 -15.37
C GLU A 344 14.95 -6.06 -13.97
N VAL A 345 13.75 -6.62 -13.86
CA VAL A 345 13.15 -7.11 -12.60
C VAL A 345 12.38 -8.41 -12.83
N ILE A 346 12.51 -9.35 -11.90
CA ILE A 346 11.64 -10.54 -11.78
C ILE A 346 10.99 -10.48 -10.40
N ILE A 347 9.66 -10.56 -10.33
CA ILE A 347 8.90 -10.59 -9.07
C ILE A 347 7.99 -11.82 -8.99
N THR A 348 8.01 -12.49 -7.83
CA THR A 348 7.22 -13.70 -7.57
C THR A 348 6.79 -13.78 -6.10
N PRO A 349 5.80 -14.62 -5.75
CA PRO A 349 5.44 -14.86 -4.34
C PRO A 349 6.59 -15.48 -3.54
N LYS A 350 7.33 -16.41 -4.15
CA LYS A 350 8.44 -17.18 -3.56
C LYS A 350 9.51 -17.45 -4.60
N VAL A 351 10.76 -17.60 -4.17
CA VAL A 351 11.89 -17.93 -5.05
C VAL A 351 12.66 -19.13 -4.51
N SER A 352 12.87 -20.15 -5.35
CA SER A 352 13.69 -21.30 -4.95
C SER A 352 15.16 -20.91 -4.79
N ALA A 353 15.90 -21.61 -3.92
CA ALA A 353 17.32 -21.33 -3.70
C ALA A 353 18.15 -21.50 -4.99
N GLU A 354 17.81 -22.48 -5.81
CA GLU A 354 18.44 -22.78 -7.10
C GLU A 354 18.16 -21.66 -8.12
N ALA A 355 16.94 -21.11 -8.14
CA ALA A 355 16.60 -19.96 -8.98
C ALA A 355 17.43 -18.71 -8.61
N VAL A 356 17.69 -18.48 -7.32
CA VAL A 356 18.58 -17.39 -6.87
C VAL A 356 19.98 -17.55 -7.45
N GLU A 357 20.55 -18.76 -7.41
CA GLU A 357 21.88 -19.05 -7.99
C GLU A 357 21.93 -18.87 -9.50
N VAL A 358 20.86 -19.22 -10.20
CA VAL A 358 20.74 -18.96 -11.63
C VAL A 358 20.77 -17.46 -11.93
N VAL A 359 19.95 -16.67 -11.24
CA VAL A 359 19.82 -15.22 -11.49
C VAL A 359 21.09 -14.47 -11.10
N LYS A 360 21.88 -14.96 -10.12
CA LYS A 360 23.24 -14.47 -9.77
C LYS A 360 24.19 -14.33 -10.95
N ARG A 361 24.02 -15.13 -12.01
CA ARG A 361 24.81 -15.02 -13.25
C ARG A 361 24.62 -13.68 -13.97
N LYS A 362 23.52 -12.95 -13.71
CA LYS A 362 23.25 -11.60 -14.23
C LYS A 362 23.14 -10.60 -13.07
N LYS A 363 24.30 -10.11 -12.62
CA LYS A 363 24.47 -9.25 -11.43
C LYS A 363 23.50 -8.05 -11.30
N ASN A 364 22.99 -7.52 -12.41
CA ASN A 364 22.11 -6.34 -12.41
C ASN A 364 20.62 -6.67 -12.28
N VAL A 365 20.22 -7.91 -12.52
CA VAL A 365 18.81 -8.33 -12.46
C VAL A 365 18.32 -8.24 -11.03
N ARG A 366 17.18 -7.58 -10.85
CA ARG A 366 16.54 -7.43 -9.53
C ARG A 366 15.58 -8.59 -9.34
N LEU A 367 15.86 -9.44 -8.36
CA LEU A 367 15.03 -10.58 -8.03
C LEU A 367 14.27 -10.29 -6.74
N LEU A 368 12.94 -10.26 -6.84
CA LEU A 368 12.04 -9.85 -5.79
C LEU A 368 11.15 -11.01 -5.35
N GLU A 369 11.09 -11.22 -4.04
CA GLU A 369 10.13 -12.11 -3.39
C GLU A 369 9.13 -11.25 -2.61
N CYS A 370 7.85 -11.29 -2.98
CA CYS A 370 6.82 -10.42 -2.39
C CYS A 370 5.94 -11.07 -1.33
N GLY A 371 6.03 -12.40 -1.18
CA GLY A 371 5.16 -13.18 -0.31
C GLY A 371 3.90 -13.65 -1.03
N GLU A 372 3.19 -14.60 -0.41
CA GLU A 372 1.95 -15.16 -0.93
C GLU A 372 0.76 -14.24 -0.65
N TRP A 373 -0.24 -14.30 -1.53
CA TRP A 373 -1.51 -13.60 -1.39
C TRP A 373 -2.68 -14.57 -1.49
N GLN A 374 -3.78 -14.24 -0.83
CA GLN A 374 -5.01 -15.03 -0.88
C GLN A 374 -6.18 -14.22 -1.45
N ALA A 375 -6.44 -13.05 -0.86
CA ALA A 375 -7.51 -12.15 -1.31
C ALA A 375 -6.96 -10.75 -1.52
N ARG A 376 -7.53 -10.05 -2.51
CA ARG A 376 -7.25 -8.63 -2.77
C ARG A 376 -7.96 -7.78 -1.72
N THR A 377 -7.27 -6.76 -1.24
CA THR A 377 -7.80 -5.85 -0.22
C THR A 377 -8.35 -4.58 -0.88
N GLN A 378 -9.56 -4.17 -0.47
CA GLN A 378 -10.12 -2.87 -0.87
C GLN A 378 -9.18 -1.74 -0.45
N ARG A 379 -8.89 -0.84 -1.39
CA ARG A 379 -7.96 0.27 -1.20
C ARG A 379 -8.35 1.46 -2.08
N LEU A 380 -7.86 2.63 -1.70
CA LEU A 380 -7.99 3.85 -2.48
C LEU A 380 -6.88 3.96 -3.51
N ASP A 381 -7.20 4.56 -4.65
CA ASP A 381 -6.27 4.95 -5.71
C ASP A 381 -6.20 6.49 -5.81
N PHE A 382 -5.02 7.00 -6.13
CA PHE A 382 -4.67 8.40 -5.98
C PHE A 382 -4.05 8.96 -7.25
N LYS A 383 -4.62 10.06 -7.75
CA LYS A 383 -4.04 10.81 -8.87
C LYS A 383 -3.81 12.26 -8.51
N ARG A 384 -2.54 12.68 -8.59
CA ARG A 384 -2.17 14.09 -8.39
C ARG A 384 -2.62 14.92 -9.59
N VAL A 385 -3.20 16.08 -9.28
CA VAL A 385 -3.41 17.18 -10.21
C VAL A 385 -2.70 18.41 -9.66
N ASN A 386 -2.42 19.42 -10.50
CA ASN A 386 -1.72 20.61 -10.00
C ASN A 386 -2.60 21.31 -8.95
N GLY A 387 -2.08 21.45 -7.72
CA GLY A 387 -2.81 22.01 -6.59
C GLY A 387 -3.82 21.08 -5.92
N GLY A 388 -3.98 19.83 -6.34
CA GLY A 388 -5.02 18.93 -5.81
C GLY A 388 -4.70 17.43 -5.85
N LEU A 389 -5.67 16.63 -5.40
CA LEU A 389 -5.60 15.17 -5.36
C LEU A 389 -6.99 14.60 -5.71
N LEU A 390 -7.04 13.75 -6.74
CA LEU A 390 -8.20 12.93 -7.04
C LEU A 390 -8.06 11.60 -6.30
N VAL A 391 -9.16 11.13 -5.73
CA VAL A 391 -9.23 9.93 -4.89
C VAL A 391 -10.40 9.10 -5.35
N GLN A 392 -10.19 7.80 -5.53
CA GLN A 392 -11.21 6.84 -5.96
C GLN A 392 -10.95 5.48 -5.33
N ASP A 393 -11.88 4.55 -5.46
CA ASP A 393 -11.59 3.14 -5.16
C ASP A 393 -10.67 2.54 -6.24
N ALA A 394 -9.78 1.64 -5.82
CA ALA A 394 -9.02 0.85 -6.78
C ALA A 394 -9.95 -0.07 -7.57
N ASP A 395 -9.68 -0.21 -8.87
CA ASP A 395 -10.46 -1.09 -9.75
C ASP A 395 -10.16 -2.56 -9.44
N LEU A 396 -10.95 -3.14 -8.52
CA LEU A 396 -10.91 -4.56 -8.15
C LEU A 396 -12.05 -5.36 -8.79
N GLY A 397 -12.91 -4.72 -9.58
CA GLY A 397 -14.03 -5.36 -10.27
C GLY A 397 -13.54 -6.38 -11.30
N MET A 398 -14.33 -7.43 -11.49
CA MET A 398 -14.16 -8.42 -12.55
C MET A 398 -15.49 -9.11 -12.83
N VAL A 399 -15.71 -9.54 -14.07
CA VAL A 399 -16.89 -10.32 -14.48
C VAL A 399 -16.55 -11.81 -14.56
N GLY A 400 -17.51 -12.65 -14.18
CA GLY A 400 -17.49 -14.10 -14.40
C GLY A 400 -18.34 -14.51 -15.61
N LEU A 401 -18.45 -15.82 -15.85
CA LEU A 401 -19.26 -16.36 -16.97
C LEU A 401 -20.74 -15.97 -16.86
N ASP A 402 -21.29 -15.97 -15.65
CA ASP A 402 -22.71 -15.68 -15.40
C ASP A 402 -23.09 -14.20 -15.63
N ASP A 403 -22.09 -13.31 -15.64
CA ASP A 403 -22.28 -11.88 -15.91
C ASP A 403 -22.27 -11.56 -17.41
N LEU A 404 -21.81 -12.49 -18.26
CA LEU A 404 -21.64 -12.27 -19.69
C LEU A 404 -22.96 -12.36 -20.44
N LYS A 405 -23.23 -11.36 -21.29
CA LYS A 405 -24.38 -11.36 -22.20
C LYS A 405 -23.92 -11.53 -23.65
N VAL A 406 -24.20 -12.68 -24.24
CA VAL A 406 -24.03 -12.90 -25.70
C VAL A 406 -25.14 -12.14 -26.43
N VAL A 407 -24.76 -11.21 -27.32
CA VAL A 407 -25.71 -10.34 -28.04
C VAL A 407 -25.74 -10.59 -29.54
N SER A 408 -24.75 -11.27 -30.10
CA SER A 408 -24.72 -11.72 -31.49
C SER A 408 -25.54 -12.99 -31.71
N LYS A 409 -25.86 -13.28 -32.97
CA LYS A 409 -26.49 -14.54 -33.42
C LYS A 409 -25.57 -15.74 -33.21
N ARG A 410 -24.29 -15.63 -33.59
CA ARG A 410 -23.30 -16.69 -33.38
C ARG A 410 -23.09 -16.86 -31.87
N GLN A 411 -23.14 -18.11 -31.41
CA GLN A 411 -22.84 -18.48 -30.02
C GLN A 411 -21.36 -18.86 -29.88
N PRO A 412 -20.69 -18.49 -28.78
CA PRO A 412 -19.31 -18.89 -28.54
C PRO A 412 -19.20 -20.36 -28.12
N THR A 413 -18.04 -20.93 -28.41
CA THR A 413 -17.57 -22.17 -27.80
C THR A 413 -17.03 -21.93 -26.38
N GLU A 414 -16.85 -23.00 -25.60
CA GLU A 414 -16.24 -22.89 -24.27
C GLU A 414 -14.82 -22.30 -24.30
N GLN A 415 -14.02 -22.66 -25.30
CA GLN A 415 -12.66 -22.12 -25.44
C GLN A 415 -12.68 -20.63 -25.77
N GLU A 416 -13.59 -20.19 -26.64
CA GLU A 416 -13.75 -18.77 -26.94
C GLU A 416 -14.20 -17.96 -25.71
N LEU A 417 -15.09 -18.50 -24.87
CA LEU A 417 -15.48 -17.85 -23.61
C LEU A 417 -14.29 -17.72 -22.64
N LYS A 418 -13.47 -18.77 -22.51
CA LYS A 418 -12.24 -18.72 -21.69
C LYS A 418 -11.28 -17.66 -22.20
N ASP A 419 -11.03 -17.65 -23.50
CA ASP A 419 -10.14 -16.67 -24.14
C ASP A 419 -10.68 -15.24 -23.98
N LEU A 420 -12.00 -15.02 -24.10
CA LEU A 420 -12.62 -13.71 -23.90
C LEU A 420 -12.43 -13.21 -22.46
N LEU A 421 -12.65 -14.06 -21.45
CA LEU A 421 -12.42 -13.72 -20.04
C LEU A 421 -10.95 -13.45 -19.74
N PHE A 422 -10.04 -14.27 -20.27
CA PHE A 422 -8.60 -14.01 -20.18
C PHE A 422 -8.24 -12.65 -20.81
N CYS A 423 -8.71 -12.40 -22.04
CA CYS A 423 -8.47 -11.18 -22.77
C CYS A 423 -9.01 -9.94 -22.03
N TRP A 424 -10.19 -10.08 -21.41
CA TRP A 424 -10.83 -9.06 -20.59
C TRP A 424 -10.01 -8.70 -19.35
N LYS A 425 -9.52 -9.71 -18.62
CA LYS A 425 -8.61 -9.52 -17.47
C LYS A 425 -7.35 -8.75 -17.88
N VAL A 426 -6.75 -9.09 -19.02
CA VAL A 426 -5.57 -8.37 -19.52
C VAL A 426 -5.91 -6.91 -19.90
N ALA A 427 -7.04 -6.67 -20.58
CA ALA A 427 -7.44 -5.34 -21.04
C ALA A 427 -7.56 -4.33 -19.89
N LYS A 428 -7.97 -4.77 -18.70
CA LYS A 428 -8.02 -3.94 -17.47
C LYS A 428 -6.68 -3.32 -17.07
N PHE A 429 -5.55 -3.92 -17.46
CA PHE A 429 -4.20 -3.48 -17.11
C PHE A 429 -3.49 -2.72 -18.24
N VAL A 430 -4.14 -2.59 -19.40
CA VAL A 430 -3.60 -1.85 -20.54
C VAL A 430 -4.13 -0.41 -20.50
N LYS A 431 -3.26 0.58 -20.70
CA LYS A 431 -3.68 1.99 -20.71
C LYS A 431 -4.69 2.25 -21.83
N SER A 432 -5.72 3.05 -21.53
CA SER A 432 -6.85 3.32 -22.41
C SER A 432 -6.50 4.29 -23.56
N ASN A 433 -7.13 4.17 -24.73
CA ASN A 433 -8.06 3.10 -25.11
C ASN A 433 -7.30 1.80 -25.39
N ALA A 434 -7.71 0.71 -24.75
CA ALA A 434 -7.06 -0.59 -24.88
C ALA A 434 -7.80 -1.51 -25.87
N ILE A 435 -7.01 -2.17 -26.72
CA ILE A 435 -7.44 -3.34 -27.50
C ILE A 435 -6.44 -4.46 -27.28
N VAL A 436 -6.94 -5.62 -26.87
CA VAL A 436 -6.13 -6.82 -26.66
C VAL A 436 -6.66 -7.91 -27.59
N TYR A 437 -5.77 -8.57 -28.30
CA TYR A 437 -6.05 -9.83 -29.02
C TYR A 437 -5.49 -10.98 -28.22
N ALA A 438 -6.25 -12.07 -28.11
CA ALA A 438 -5.81 -13.27 -27.42
C ALA A 438 -6.31 -14.54 -28.10
N LYS A 439 -5.60 -15.64 -27.84
CA LYS A 439 -6.00 -16.99 -28.23
C LYS A 439 -5.36 -18.02 -27.30
N ASP A 440 -6.11 -19.06 -26.95
CA ASP A 440 -5.68 -20.15 -26.06
C ASP A 440 -5.12 -19.65 -24.71
N ASN A 441 -5.65 -18.56 -24.14
CA ASN A 441 -5.13 -17.86 -22.96
C ASN A 441 -3.70 -17.27 -23.10
N GLN A 442 -3.35 -16.82 -24.30
CA GLN A 442 -2.13 -16.08 -24.58
C GLN A 442 -2.47 -14.81 -25.35
N THR A 443 -1.84 -13.68 -24.99
CA THR A 443 -1.95 -12.46 -25.78
C THR A 443 -1.27 -12.61 -27.13
N ILE A 444 -1.91 -12.13 -28.19
CA ILE A 444 -1.41 -12.16 -29.57
C ILE A 444 -0.99 -10.77 -30.05
N GLY A 445 -1.68 -9.73 -29.59
CA GLY A 445 -1.36 -8.36 -29.92
C GLY A 445 -2.01 -7.40 -28.92
N ILE A 446 -1.30 -6.33 -28.56
CA ILE A 446 -1.76 -5.36 -27.56
C ILE A 446 -1.59 -3.95 -28.11
N GLY A 447 -2.72 -3.24 -28.26
CA GLY A 447 -2.76 -1.82 -28.61
C GLY A 447 -3.08 -0.99 -27.37
N ALA A 448 -2.07 -0.29 -26.85
CA ALA A 448 -2.15 0.48 -25.61
C ALA A 448 -2.16 2.00 -25.85
N GLY A 449 -2.95 2.71 -25.04
CA GLY A 449 -2.78 4.15 -24.79
C GLY A 449 -3.17 5.09 -25.94
N GLN A 450 -4.01 4.65 -26.89
CA GLN A 450 -4.38 5.51 -28.02
C GLN A 450 -5.64 6.33 -27.74
N MET A 451 -5.64 7.57 -28.23
CA MET A 451 -6.81 8.45 -28.21
C MET A 451 -7.97 7.87 -29.05
N SER A 452 -7.65 7.09 -30.09
CA SER A 452 -8.63 6.42 -30.95
C SER A 452 -8.57 4.90 -30.78
N ARG A 453 -9.70 4.28 -30.41
CA ARG A 453 -9.84 2.83 -30.23
C ARG A 453 -9.50 2.04 -31.50
N VAL A 454 -9.86 2.56 -32.68
CA VAL A 454 -9.53 1.95 -33.98
C VAL A 454 -8.02 1.89 -34.19
N TYR A 455 -7.25 2.89 -33.72
CA TYR A 455 -5.80 2.84 -33.78
C TYR A 455 -5.21 1.81 -32.82
N SER A 456 -5.76 1.63 -31.62
CA SER A 456 -5.37 0.53 -30.73
C SER A 456 -5.56 -0.83 -31.42
N ALA A 457 -6.70 -1.05 -32.08
CA ALA A 457 -6.95 -2.29 -32.84
C ALA A 457 -5.95 -2.49 -33.99
N LYS A 458 -5.63 -1.43 -34.74
CA LYS A 458 -4.60 -1.49 -35.79
C LYS A 458 -3.22 -1.84 -35.23
N ILE A 459 -2.81 -1.18 -34.14
CA ILE A 459 -1.51 -1.43 -33.50
C ILE A 459 -1.42 -2.87 -32.99
N ALA A 460 -2.47 -3.39 -32.35
CA ALA A 460 -2.51 -4.78 -31.91
C ALA A 460 -2.27 -5.75 -33.08
N GLY A 461 -2.90 -5.50 -34.23
CA GLY A 461 -2.72 -6.32 -35.45
C GLY A 461 -1.32 -6.19 -36.06
N ILE A 462 -0.77 -4.97 -36.13
CA ILE A 462 0.59 -4.72 -36.63
C ILE A 462 1.62 -5.47 -35.77
N LYS A 463 1.52 -5.36 -34.45
CA LYS A 463 2.45 -6.04 -33.54
C LYS A 463 2.38 -7.56 -33.67
N ALA A 464 1.18 -8.12 -33.75
CA ALA A 464 1.02 -9.56 -33.97
C ALA A 464 1.68 -10.00 -35.30
N GLN A 465 1.51 -9.21 -36.36
CA GLN A 465 2.10 -9.49 -37.67
C GLN A 465 3.64 -9.39 -37.64
N ASP A 466 4.19 -8.36 -37.01
CA ASP A 466 5.64 -8.14 -36.89
C ASP A 466 6.33 -9.32 -36.18
N GLU A 467 5.65 -9.92 -35.20
CA GLU A 467 6.13 -11.09 -34.44
C GLU A 467 5.70 -12.44 -35.05
N GLY A 468 5.13 -12.42 -36.27
CA GLY A 468 4.75 -13.63 -37.00
C GLY A 468 3.59 -14.42 -36.38
N LEU A 469 2.78 -13.79 -35.54
CA LEU A 469 1.64 -14.40 -34.88
C LEU A 469 0.37 -14.31 -35.74
N THR A 470 -0.45 -15.35 -35.68
CA THR A 470 -1.69 -15.43 -36.47
C THR A 470 -2.85 -14.78 -35.72
N VAL A 471 -3.38 -13.67 -36.26
CA VAL A 471 -4.58 -13.00 -35.71
C VAL A 471 -5.88 -13.75 -36.04
N ALA A 472 -5.92 -14.44 -37.18
CA ALA A 472 -7.12 -15.17 -37.60
C ALA A 472 -7.53 -16.23 -36.56
N GLY A 473 -8.80 -16.18 -36.12
CA GLY A 473 -9.33 -17.05 -35.09
C GLY A 473 -9.05 -16.60 -33.65
N CYS A 474 -8.50 -15.40 -33.44
CA CYS A 474 -8.33 -14.83 -32.11
C CYS A 474 -9.63 -14.17 -31.61
N VAL A 475 -9.67 -13.93 -30.30
CA VAL A 475 -10.66 -13.07 -29.65
C VAL A 475 -10.09 -11.67 -29.43
N MET A 476 -10.97 -10.69 -29.26
CA MET A 476 -10.63 -9.30 -28.96
C MET A 476 -11.35 -8.80 -27.71
N ALA A 477 -10.64 -8.15 -26.80
CA ALA A 477 -11.23 -7.38 -25.71
C ALA A 477 -11.03 -5.88 -25.94
N SER A 478 -12.05 -5.10 -25.54
CA SER A 478 -11.93 -3.64 -25.47
C SER A 478 -12.39 -3.11 -24.12
N ASP A 479 -11.50 -2.39 -23.43
CA ASP A 479 -11.72 -1.84 -22.08
C ASP A 479 -12.97 -0.97 -21.92
N ALA A 480 -13.46 -0.41 -23.02
CA ALA A 480 -14.62 0.44 -23.13
C ALA A 480 -15.39 0.17 -24.43
N PHE A 481 -16.61 0.68 -24.53
CA PHE A 481 -17.51 0.35 -25.64
C PHE A 481 -17.00 0.84 -27.00
N PHE A 482 -17.48 0.19 -28.07
CA PHE A 482 -17.28 0.64 -29.44
C PHE A 482 -18.28 1.76 -29.77
N PRO A 483 -17.82 2.97 -30.12
CA PRO A 483 -18.74 4.06 -30.45
C PRO A 483 -19.39 3.90 -31.84
N PHE A 484 -18.74 3.16 -32.74
CA PHE A 484 -19.16 2.93 -34.13
C PHE A 484 -18.80 1.51 -34.58
N ARG A 485 -19.44 1.03 -35.64
CA ARG A 485 -19.19 -0.31 -36.22
C ARG A 485 -17.79 -0.50 -36.81
N ASP A 486 -17.07 0.59 -37.10
CA ASP A 486 -15.77 0.57 -37.75
C ASP A 486 -14.71 -0.28 -37.02
N GLY A 487 -14.77 -0.31 -35.69
CA GLY A 487 -13.93 -1.18 -34.86
C GLY A 487 -14.20 -2.66 -35.11
N ILE A 488 -15.46 -3.05 -35.27
CA ILE A 488 -15.87 -4.44 -35.56
C ILE A 488 -15.52 -4.81 -37.00
N ASP A 489 -15.82 -3.92 -37.96
CA ASP A 489 -15.45 -4.14 -39.36
C ASP A 489 -13.91 -4.27 -39.53
N ALA A 490 -13.12 -3.54 -38.75
CA ALA A 490 -11.67 -3.66 -38.75
C ALA A 490 -11.19 -4.98 -38.12
N ALA A 491 -11.81 -5.41 -37.02
CA ALA A 491 -11.50 -6.68 -36.36
C ALA A 491 -11.83 -7.89 -37.26
N ALA A 492 -12.98 -7.85 -37.94
CA ALA A 492 -13.40 -8.88 -38.88
C ALA A 492 -12.41 -9.04 -40.05
N LYS A 493 -11.92 -7.92 -40.60
CA LYS A 493 -10.94 -7.91 -41.71
C LYS A 493 -9.64 -8.65 -41.40
N VAL A 494 -9.22 -8.68 -40.13
CA VAL A 494 -8.02 -9.40 -39.68
C VAL A 494 -8.34 -10.79 -39.12
N GLY A 495 -9.61 -11.20 -39.16
CA GLY A 495 -10.05 -12.54 -38.80
C GLY A 495 -10.34 -12.77 -37.31
N ILE A 496 -10.61 -11.72 -36.53
CA ILE A 496 -11.11 -11.88 -35.15
C ILE A 496 -12.48 -12.59 -35.20
N GLN A 497 -12.69 -13.57 -34.31
CA GLN A 497 -13.92 -14.36 -34.27
C GLN A 497 -14.87 -13.96 -33.14
N CYS A 498 -14.33 -13.39 -32.06
CA CYS A 498 -15.11 -13.01 -30.88
C CYS A 498 -14.68 -11.66 -30.33
N VAL A 499 -15.62 -10.90 -29.79
CA VAL A 499 -15.38 -9.60 -29.16
C VAL A 499 -16.05 -9.53 -27.79
N ILE A 500 -15.34 -9.03 -26.78
CA ILE A 500 -15.87 -8.69 -25.46
C ILE A 500 -15.65 -7.21 -25.15
N HIS A 501 -16.71 -6.52 -24.71
CA HIS A 501 -16.66 -5.10 -24.33
C HIS A 501 -17.81 -4.77 -23.35
N PRO A 502 -17.84 -3.59 -22.70
CA PRO A 502 -18.91 -3.28 -21.75
C PRO A 502 -20.32 -3.15 -22.32
N GLY A 503 -20.45 -2.75 -23.58
CA GLY A 503 -21.70 -2.16 -24.10
C GLY A 503 -22.02 -0.80 -23.48
N GLY A 504 -23.22 -0.29 -23.75
CA GLY A 504 -23.72 0.99 -23.25
C GLY A 504 -23.61 2.17 -24.23
N SER A 505 -23.28 1.92 -25.50
CA SER A 505 -23.34 2.97 -26.54
C SER A 505 -24.79 3.21 -26.98
N MET A 506 -25.13 4.45 -27.31
CA MET A 506 -26.40 4.74 -28.01
C MET A 506 -26.51 4.01 -29.36
N ARG A 507 -25.37 3.55 -29.90
CA ARG A 507 -25.27 2.83 -31.19
C ARG A 507 -24.90 1.36 -31.03
N ASP A 508 -25.12 0.75 -29.87
CA ASP A 508 -24.78 -0.67 -29.64
C ASP A 508 -25.42 -1.58 -30.71
N GLN A 509 -26.66 -1.31 -31.14
CA GLN A 509 -27.31 -2.13 -32.17
C GLN A 509 -26.54 -2.11 -33.50
N GLU A 510 -26.01 -0.96 -33.92
CA GLU A 510 -25.21 -0.85 -35.16
C GLU A 510 -23.93 -1.70 -35.09
N VAL A 511 -23.33 -1.77 -33.90
CA VAL A 511 -22.12 -2.55 -33.60
C VAL A 511 -22.43 -4.05 -33.55
N ILE A 512 -23.58 -4.43 -32.96
CA ILE A 512 -24.07 -5.82 -32.90
C ILE A 512 -24.42 -6.33 -34.30
N ASP A 513 -25.13 -5.52 -35.11
CA ASP A 513 -25.48 -5.88 -36.48
C ASP A 513 -24.22 -6.13 -37.33
N ALA A 514 -23.16 -5.33 -37.15
CA ALA A 514 -21.88 -5.55 -37.82
C ALA A 514 -21.22 -6.88 -37.38
N ALA A 515 -21.27 -7.25 -36.10
CA ALA A 515 -20.77 -8.54 -35.66
C ALA A 515 -21.55 -9.70 -36.29
N ASP A 516 -22.87 -9.59 -36.39
CA ASP A 516 -23.72 -10.57 -37.07
C ASP A 516 -23.40 -10.69 -38.56
N GLU A 517 -23.20 -9.57 -39.26
CA GLU A 517 -22.83 -9.52 -40.68
C GLU A 517 -21.50 -10.25 -40.95
N HIS A 518 -20.54 -10.16 -40.02
CA HIS A 518 -19.24 -10.84 -40.09
C HIS A 518 -19.22 -12.23 -39.43
N ASN A 519 -20.37 -12.73 -38.96
CA ASN A 519 -20.48 -14.00 -38.23
C ASN A 519 -19.52 -14.09 -37.03
N MET A 520 -19.35 -12.98 -36.30
CA MET A 520 -18.56 -12.88 -35.08
C MET A 520 -19.44 -13.09 -33.84
N VAL A 521 -18.83 -13.59 -32.77
CA VAL A 521 -19.46 -13.54 -31.44
C VAL A 521 -19.23 -12.17 -30.82
N MET A 522 -20.26 -11.61 -30.20
CA MET A 522 -20.16 -10.40 -29.39
C MET A 522 -20.73 -10.63 -27.99
N VAL A 523 -19.94 -10.29 -26.98
CA VAL A 523 -20.26 -10.44 -25.57
C VAL A 523 -20.19 -9.09 -24.86
N LEU A 524 -21.24 -8.76 -24.10
CA LEU A 524 -21.29 -7.58 -23.26
C LEU A 524 -21.03 -7.93 -21.79
N THR A 525 -20.24 -7.11 -21.10
CA THR A 525 -19.93 -7.27 -19.66
C THR A 525 -20.70 -6.33 -18.75
N GLY A 526 -21.19 -5.20 -19.27
CA GLY A 526 -21.75 -4.11 -18.46
C GLY A 526 -20.74 -3.38 -17.56
N MET A 527 -19.46 -3.75 -17.62
CA MET A 527 -18.40 -3.23 -16.74
C MET A 527 -17.27 -2.63 -17.58
N ARG A 528 -16.85 -1.40 -17.28
CA ARG A 528 -15.79 -0.69 -18.01
C ARG A 528 -14.53 -0.58 -17.14
N HIS A 529 -13.37 -0.88 -17.72
CA HIS A 529 -12.06 -0.80 -17.05
C HIS A 529 -11.16 0.28 -17.67
N PHE A 530 -11.57 1.55 -17.58
CA PHE A 530 -10.78 2.65 -18.16
C PHE A 530 -9.58 2.99 -17.26
N ARG A 531 -8.38 3.08 -17.85
CA ARG A 531 -7.12 3.33 -17.13
C ARG A 531 -6.27 4.37 -17.83
N HIS A 532 -5.86 5.42 -17.14
CA HIS A 532 -4.99 6.47 -17.67
C HIS A 532 -3.72 6.60 -16.84
#